data_AF-A0A966NZ06-F1
#
_entry.id   AF-A0A966NZ06-F1
#
_cell.length_a   1.000
_cell.length_b   1.000
_cell.length_c   1.000
_cell.angle_alpha   90.00
_cell.angle_beta   90.00
_cell.angle_gamma   90.00
#
_symmetry.space_group_name_H-M   'P 1'
#
loop_
_entity.id
_entity.type
_entity.pdbx_description
1 polymer ?
#
loop_
_entity_poly.entity_id
_entity_poly.type
_entity_poly.pdbx_seq_one_letter_code
_entity_poly.pdbx_strand_id
1 'polypeptide(L)' 'RADASQKKILDLVGSVSLSDAQVKQVQDVIRDTGALDELEAHISALTDEAIAALGKADLTEESKNELVALANYVSWRVV' A
#
# COMPACT_ATOMS: atom_id res chain seq x y z
N ARG A 1 6.59 5.55 -13.29
CA ARG A 1 7.40 6.78 -13.04
C ARG A 1 6.77 7.97 -13.77
N ALA A 2 6.52 9.09 -13.09
CA ALA A 2 5.73 10.21 -13.64
C ALA A 2 6.48 11.13 -14.61
N ASP A 3 5.81 11.55 -15.68
CA ASP A 3 6.27 12.59 -16.61
C ASP A 3 6.01 14.02 -16.10
N ALA A 4 6.43 15.04 -16.87
CA ALA A 4 6.31 16.44 -16.47
C ALA A 4 4.86 16.95 -16.37
N SER A 5 3.93 16.40 -17.15
CA SER A 5 2.50 16.73 -17.05
C SER A 5 1.86 16.07 -15.83
N GLN A 6 2.18 14.80 -15.58
CA GLN A 6 1.71 14.03 -14.44
C GLN A 6 2.20 14.64 -13.12
N LYS A 7 3.45 15.12 -13.07
CA LYS A 7 3.98 15.84 -11.89
C LYS A 7 3.16 17.07 -11.52
N LYS A 8 2.79 17.91 -12.49
CA LYS A 8 1.95 19.09 -12.25
C LYS A 8 0.58 18.74 -11.65
N ILE A 9 0.03 17.58 -12.02
CA ILE A 9 -1.23 17.08 -11.47
C ILE A 9 -1.00 16.59 -10.03
N LEU A 10 0.09 15.87 -9.77
CA LEU A 10 0.44 15.41 -8.42
C LEU A 10 0.75 16.56 -7.45
N ASP A 11 1.28 17.69 -7.94
CA ASP A 11 1.52 18.89 -7.13
C ASP A 11 0.22 19.50 -6.57
N LEU A 12 -0.95 19.12 -7.10
CA LEU A 12 -2.24 19.54 -6.58
C LEU A 12 -2.62 18.82 -5.27
N VAL A 13 -1.99 17.68 -4.96
CA VAL A 13 -2.26 16.89 -3.75
C VAL A 13 -2.02 17.73 -2.50
N GLY A 14 -2.98 17.74 -1.58
CA GLY A 14 -2.91 18.54 -0.34
C GLY A 14 -3.33 20.00 -0.51
N SER A 15 -3.75 20.43 -1.71
CA SER A 15 -4.37 21.74 -1.91
C SER A 15 -5.71 21.85 -1.18
N VAL A 16 -5.97 23.01 -0.58
CA VAL A 16 -7.14 23.27 0.29
C VAL A 16 -8.48 23.13 -0.45
N SER A 17 -8.51 23.31 -1.77
CA SER A 17 -9.72 23.13 -2.59
C SER A 17 -9.42 22.33 -3.85
N LEU A 18 -9.79 21.04 -3.84
CA LEU A 18 -9.84 20.20 -5.03
C LEU A 18 -11.30 19.90 -5.35
N SER A 19 -11.68 20.08 -6.62
CA SER A 19 -12.95 19.55 -7.12
C SER A 19 -12.86 18.03 -7.31
N ASP A 20 -14.01 17.34 -7.32
CA ASP A 20 -14.07 15.89 -7.54
C ASP A 20 -13.38 15.45 -8.84
N ALA A 21 -13.48 16.27 -9.90
CA ALA A 21 -12.80 16.01 -11.17
C ALA A 21 -11.26 16.06 -11.04
N GLN A 22 -10.74 16.99 -10.25
CA GLN A 22 -9.30 17.09 -9.97
C GLN A 22 -8.82 15.96 -9.07
N VAL A 23 -9.63 15.57 -8.07
CA VAL A 23 -9.34 14.38 -7.24
C VAL A 23 -9.26 13.14 -8.13
N LYS A 24 -10.21 12.96 -9.06
CA LYS A 24 -10.18 11.84 -10.00
C LYS A 24 -8.93 11.86 -10.88
N GLN A 25 -8.55 13.02 -11.43
CA GLN A 25 -7.32 13.14 -12.23
C GLN A 25 -6.07 12.77 -11.45
N VAL A 26 -5.95 13.20 -10.20
CA VAL A 26 -4.84 12.82 -9.32
C VAL A 26 -4.80 11.30 -9.13
N GLN A 27 -5.95 10.68 -8.82
CA GLN A 27 -6.04 9.24 -8.64
C GLN A 27 -5.70 8.46 -9.92
N ASP A 28 -6.13 8.94 -11.08
CA ASP A 28 -5.80 8.35 -12.39
C ASP A 28 -4.29 8.40 -12.62
N VAL A 29 -3.64 9.54 -12.36
CA VAL A 29 -2.17 9.68 -12.47
C VAL A 29 -1.43 8.75 -11.50
N ILE A 30 -1.91 8.57 -10.27
CA ILE A 30 -1.30 7.62 -9.31
C ILE A 30 -1.33 6.19 -9.86
N ARG A 31 -2.43 5.79 -10.52
CA ARG A 31 -2.54 4.48 -11.17
C ARG A 31 -1.67 4.37 -12.42
N ASP A 32 -1.76 5.35 -13.32
CA ASP A 32 -1.02 5.38 -14.58
C ASP A 32 0.51 5.36 -14.38
N THR A 33 0.98 5.92 -13.26
CA THR A 33 2.40 5.94 -12.94
C THR A 33 2.92 4.61 -12.38
N GLY A 34 2.02 3.66 -12.09
CA GLY A 34 2.29 2.38 -11.43
C GLY A 34 2.49 2.48 -9.91
N ALA A 35 2.23 3.66 -9.31
CA ALA A 35 2.50 3.87 -7.89
C ALA A 35 1.60 3.03 -6.99
N LEU A 36 0.36 2.76 -7.42
CA LEU A 36 -0.52 1.83 -6.71
C LEU A 36 0.04 0.41 -6.72
N ASP A 37 0.41 -0.10 -7.89
CA ASP A 37 0.95 -1.46 -8.03
C ASP A 37 2.26 -1.63 -7.24
N GLU A 38 3.14 -0.63 -7.27
CA GLU A 38 4.39 -0.62 -6.49
C GLU A 38 4.11 -0.67 -4.98
N LEU A 39 3.10 0.07 -4.51
CA LEU A 39 2.70 0.04 -3.10
C LEU A 39 2.14 -1.32 -2.69
N GLU A 40 1.26 -1.92 -3.50
CA GLU A 40 0.69 -3.25 -3.22
C GLU A 40 1.77 -4.34 -3.22
N ALA A 41 2.75 -4.25 -4.13
CA ALA A 41 3.92 -5.13 -4.13
C ALA A 41 4.77 -4.95 -2.86
N HIS A 42 4.92 -3.72 -2.38
CA HIS A 42 5.64 -3.41 -1.15
C HIS A 42 4.93 -3.98 0.08
N ILE A 43 3.60 -3.81 0.18
CA ILE A 43 2.78 -4.39 1.26
C ILE A 43 2.95 -5.92 1.27
N SER A 44 2.86 -6.55 0.10
CA SER A 44 3.06 -8.00 -0.06
C SER A 44 4.43 -8.43 0.47
N ALA A 45 5.50 -7.77 0.03
CA ALA A 45 6.86 -8.10 0.41
C ALA A 45 7.10 -7.98 1.93
N LEU A 46 6.62 -6.90 2.56
CA LEU A 46 6.74 -6.72 4.01
C LEU A 46 5.91 -7.75 4.79
N THR A 47 4.74 -8.13 4.28
CA THR A 47 3.89 -9.14 4.91
C THR A 47 4.58 -10.51 4.89
N ASP A 48 5.14 -10.90 3.74
CA ASP A 48 5.89 -12.14 3.58
C ASP A 48 7.14 -12.16 4.47
N GLU A 49 7.86 -11.03 4.57
CA GLU A 49 9.01 -10.89 5.47
C GLU A 49 8.61 -11.09 6.94
N ALA A 50 7.51 -10.47 7.37
CA ALA A 50 7.00 -10.62 8.72
C ALA A 50 6.62 -12.07 9.04
N ILE A 51 5.92 -12.76 8.13
CA ILE A 51 5.55 -14.17 8.29
C ILE A 51 6.81 -15.06 8.34
N ALA A 52 7.79 -14.82 7.48
CA ALA A 52 9.06 -15.55 7.49
C ALA A 52 9.86 -15.34 8.78
N ALA A 53 9.80 -14.15 9.36
CA ALA A 53 10.43 -13.85 10.66
C ALA A 53 9.74 -14.62 11.81
N LEU A 54 8.40 -14.69 11.82
CA LEU A 54 7.64 -15.47 12.80
C LEU A 54 7.98 -16.97 12.76
N GLY A 55 8.20 -17.53 11.56
CA GLY A 55 8.62 -18.92 11.39
C GLY A 55 9.98 -19.25 12.04
N LYS A 56 10.85 -18.25 12.20
CA LYS A 56 12.18 -18.38 12.82
C LYS A 56 12.18 -18.05 14.32
N ALA A 57 11.10 -17.46 14.83
CA ALA A 57 11.01 -17.05 16.22
C ALA A 57 10.77 -18.26 17.14
N ASP A 58 11.39 -18.23 18.31
CA ASP A 58 11.16 -19.20 19.39
C ASP A 58 9.85 -18.88 20.12
N LEU A 59 8.74 -19.17 19.44
CA LEU A 59 7.37 -18.97 19.90
C LEU A 59 6.62 -20.29 19.83
N THR A 60 5.55 -20.40 20.62
CA THR A 60 4.62 -21.53 20.48
C THR A 60 3.93 -21.46 19.12
N GLU A 61 3.57 -22.63 18.57
CA GLU A 61 2.85 -22.70 17.29
C GLU A 61 1.51 -21.95 17.33
N GLU A 62 0.82 -21.97 18.48
CA GLU A 62 -0.38 -21.17 18.72
C GLU A 62 -0.12 -19.67 18.55
N SER A 63 0.95 -19.15 19.17
CA SER A 63 1.32 -17.73 19.06
C SER A 63 1.70 -17.34 17.62
N LYS A 64 2.40 -18.22 16.90
CA LYS A 64 2.74 -17.98 15.49
C LYS A 64 1.48 -17.89 14.62
N ASN A 65 0.53 -18.80 14.82
CA ASN A 65 -0.71 -18.81 14.05
C ASN A 65 -1.53 -17.52 14.25
N GLU A 66 -1.67 -17.07 15.49
CA GLU A 66 -2.40 -15.82 15.79
C GLU A 66 -1.70 -14.58 15.22
N LEU A 67 -0.37 -14.52 15.29
CA LEU A 67 0.40 -13.40 14.72
C LEU A 67 0.36 -13.40 13.18
N VAL A 68 0.33 -14.57 12.54
CA VAL A 68 0.12 -14.68 11.09
C VAL A 68 -1.29 -14.24 10.70
N ALA A 69 -2.31 -14.60 11.48
CA ALA A 69 -3.69 -14.15 11.25
C ALA A 69 -3.79 -12.61 11.35
N LEU A 70 -3.14 -12.02 12.36
CA LEU A 70 -3.05 -10.57 12.52
C LEU A 70 -2.34 -9.88 11.35
N ALA A 71 -1.19 -10.41 10.91
CA ALA A 71 -0.42 -9.86 9.78
C ALA A 71 -1.25 -9.85 8.48
N ASN A 72 -1.99 -10.93 8.21
CA ASN A 72 -2.90 -11.00 7.07
C ASN A 72 -4.06 -10.00 7.19
N TYR A 73 -4.67 -9.90 8.38
CA TYR A 73 -5.79 -8.99 8.61
C TYR A 73 -5.44 -7.52 8.40
N VAL A 74 -4.27 -7.08 8.87
CA VAL A 74 -3.83 -5.68 8.74
C VAL A 74 -3.42 -5.34 7.31
N SER A 75 -2.82 -6.29 6.59
CA SER A 75 -2.23 -6.04 5.26
C SER A 75 -3.26 -6.07 4.13
N TRP A 76 -4.33 -6.84 4.28
CA TRP A 76 -5.31 -7.09 3.22
C TRP A 76 -6.72 -6.61 3.60
N ARG A 77 -6.83 -5.42 4.21
CA ARG A 77 -8.13 -4.86 4.63
C ARG A 77 -9.09 -4.75 3.43
N VAL A 78 -9.99 -5.72 3.31
CA VAL A 78 -11.15 -5.63 2.42
C VAL A 78 -12.21 -4.83 3.16
N VAL A 79 -12.53 -3.62 2.66
CA VAL A 79 -13.62 -2.77 3.17
C VAL A 79 -14.83 -2.89 2.24
#